data_AF-A0A259IBU2-F1
#
_entry.id   AF-A0A259IBU2-F1
#
_cell.length_a   1.000
_cell.length_b   1.000
_cell.length_c   1.000
_cell.angle_alpha   90.00
_cell.angle_beta   90.00
_cell.angle_gamma   90.00
#
_symmetry.space_group_name_H-M   'P 1'
#
loop_
_entity.id
_entity.type
_entity.pdbx_description
1 polymer ?
#
loop_
_entity_poly.entity_id
_entity_poly.type
_entity_poly.pdbx_seq_one_letter_code
_entity_poly.pdbx_strand_id
1 'polypeptide(L)'
;MKLSFFPGISVSAERFSLSNASWASNPEMLTLQHIELDVKALPLLSKRIEIGSVKLSGLELLLQRNSSGKANWDMSADISTATPASISSNGNTDASTVSNNLIYMDSISIVNAQIQYQDAANPISTYQIKRLSLAEGGDKTAISLGMQAQGQAIELSGKTGSLSGLFKQWDVGLTKFPLDLALNMNGKPLLIKGEIIKPPKAMPSINLAVSSKSFDWPTLDVATNPAPQTVGGTQPAPATRQAQKPQSRYVFSDETIPFDSIPRAKGKIVVDIAELGLPKRKPIENLQATLHLDGSSIDIPNISFQMGKGTANLQMNLSKTNTTNPMLMAKGVTKDFTLENLLARLDPSSKVSGGDMKLAFDITASGNSLHQLAANSSGKIQLSINQARMGTNFLNDAGDFVVTLLDSMNPIRKKTSDTVLECAVAYLPINNGQINIANTVGLET
;
A
#
# COMPACT_ATOMS: atom_id res chain seq x y z
N MET A 1 -20.50 34.21 -30.54
CA MET A 1 -19.61 33.14 -31.03
C MET A 1 -18.22 33.73 -31.17
N LYS A 2 -17.19 33.14 -30.53
CA LYS A 2 -15.81 33.60 -30.66
C LYS A 2 -15.03 32.50 -31.37
N LEU A 3 -14.85 32.65 -32.67
CA LEU A 3 -14.02 31.75 -33.47
C LEU A 3 -12.56 32.18 -33.26
N SER A 4 -11.73 31.25 -32.79
CA SER A 4 -10.30 31.45 -32.58
C SER A 4 -9.59 30.34 -33.35
N PHE A 5 -8.81 30.73 -34.36
CA PHE A 5 -7.93 29.84 -35.11
C PHE A 5 -6.50 30.16 -34.69
N PHE A 6 -5.79 29.16 -34.16
CA PHE A 6 -4.40 29.32 -33.76
C PHE A 6 -3.56 28.20 -34.41
N PRO A 7 -2.47 28.51 -35.13
CA PRO A 7 -1.62 27.49 -35.73
C PRO A 7 -0.86 26.72 -34.64
N GLY A 8 -0.93 25.39 -34.68
CA GLY A 8 -0.16 24.48 -33.82
C GLY A 8 0.88 23.72 -34.64
N ILE A 9 2.04 23.43 -34.05
CA ILE A 9 3.04 22.53 -34.63
C ILE A 9 2.94 21.21 -33.87
N SER A 10 2.73 20.11 -34.58
CA SER A 10 2.71 18.77 -34.00
C SER A 10 3.83 17.95 -34.61
N VAL A 11 4.55 17.21 -33.77
CA VAL A 11 5.60 16.26 -34.16
C VAL A 11 5.15 14.88 -33.75
N SER A 12 4.98 13.98 -34.72
CA SER A 12 4.61 12.59 -34.47
C SER A 12 5.71 11.64 -34.89
N ALA A 13 5.93 10.58 -34.11
CA ALA A 13 6.79 9.47 -34.50
C ALA A 13 6.06 8.14 -34.28
N GLU A 14 6.39 7.16 -35.11
CA GLU A 14 5.86 5.80 -35.03
C GLU A 14 6.97 4.82 -34.72
N ARG A 15 6.64 3.75 -33.99
CA ARG A 15 7.53 2.62 -33.68
C ARG A 15 8.87 3.07 -33.09
N PHE A 16 8.80 3.76 -31.96
CA PHE A 16 9.98 4.08 -31.18
C PHE A 16 10.36 2.87 -30.31
N SER A 17 11.64 2.49 -30.30
CA SER A 17 12.16 1.53 -29.34
C SER A 17 13.44 2.03 -28.71
N LEU A 18 13.66 1.61 -27.46
CA LEU A 18 14.83 1.92 -26.67
C LEU A 18 15.45 0.61 -26.22
N SER A 19 16.73 0.43 -26.56
CA SER A 19 17.49 -0.77 -26.23
C SER A 19 17.53 -1.02 -24.73
N ASN A 20 17.62 -2.29 -24.38
CA ASN A 20 17.73 -2.75 -23.00
C ASN A 20 19.19 -2.80 -22.54
N ALA A 21 19.39 -2.99 -21.24
CA ALA A 21 20.71 -3.27 -20.69
C ALA A 21 21.27 -4.57 -21.28
N SER A 22 22.59 -4.65 -21.46
CA SER A 22 23.25 -5.80 -22.10
C SER A 22 23.04 -7.13 -21.38
N TRP A 23 22.66 -7.10 -20.10
CA TRP A 23 22.38 -8.27 -19.28
C TRP A 23 20.90 -8.67 -19.26
N ALA A 24 20.00 -7.86 -19.84
CA ALA A 24 18.57 -8.13 -19.86
C ALA A 24 18.23 -9.16 -20.95
N SER A 25 17.20 -9.98 -20.70
CA SER A 25 16.81 -11.05 -21.63
C SER A 25 16.12 -10.53 -22.90
N ASN A 26 15.45 -9.39 -22.81
CA ASN A 26 14.80 -8.75 -23.95
C ASN A 26 15.72 -7.66 -24.53
N PRO A 27 15.85 -7.55 -25.87
CA PRO A 27 16.73 -6.58 -26.50
C PRO A 27 16.26 -5.14 -26.35
N GLU A 28 14.96 -4.93 -26.17
CA GLU A 28 14.32 -3.63 -26.03
C GLU A 28 13.75 -3.51 -24.61
N MET A 29 14.02 -2.38 -23.94
CA MET A 29 13.45 -2.05 -22.63
C MET A 29 12.09 -1.38 -22.78
N LEU A 30 11.96 -0.52 -23.80
CA LEU A 30 10.76 0.25 -24.06
C LEU A 30 10.46 0.16 -25.55
N THR A 31 9.21 -0.17 -25.88
CA THR A 31 8.66 -0.01 -27.22
C THR A 31 7.43 0.89 -27.14
N LEU A 32 7.22 1.69 -28.18
CA LEU A 32 6.12 2.64 -28.24
C LEU A 32 5.60 2.72 -29.67
N GLN A 33 4.32 2.42 -29.86
CA GLN A 33 3.72 2.41 -31.20
C GLN A 33 3.59 3.80 -31.78
N HIS A 34 3.12 4.77 -30.99
CA HIS A 34 2.90 6.13 -31.44
C HIS A 34 3.17 7.17 -30.34
N ILE A 35 3.86 8.23 -30.70
CA ILE A 35 4.05 9.43 -29.89
C ILE A 35 3.68 10.66 -30.71
N GLU A 36 2.92 11.57 -30.11
CA GLU A 36 2.58 12.88 -30.67
C GLU A 36 2.92 13.96 -29.63
N LEU A 37 3.70 14.94 -30.06
CA LEU A 37 4.14 16.08 -29.26
C LEU A 37 3.62 17.35 -29.92
N ASP A 38 2.70 18.03 -29.26
CA ASP A 38 2.21 19.32 -29.72
C ASP A 38 3.06 20.43 -29.09
N VAL A 39 3.64 21.31 -29.92
CA VAL A 39 4.51 22.40 -29.49
C VAL A 39 3.80 23.74 -29.71
N LYS A 40 3.86 24.62 -28.72
CA LYS A 40 3.21 25.94 -28.80
C LYS A 40 3.94 26.82 -29.83
N ALA A 41 3.20 27.42 -30.77
CA ALA A 41 3.80 28.23 -31.85
C ALA A 41 4.32 29.61 -31.39
N LEU A 42 3.64 30.30 -30.46
CA LEU A 42 4.08 31.64 -30.00
C LEU A 42 5.45 31.61 -29.31
N PRO A 43 5.72 30.70 -28.34
CA PRO A 43 7.03 30.62 -27.71
C PRO A 43 8.16 30.28 -28.68
N LEU A 44 7.88 29.52 -29.75
CA LEU A 44 8.87 29.16 -30.77
C LEU A 44 9.42 30.36 -31.52
N LEU A 45 8.61 31.40 -31.76
CA LEU A 45 9.09 32.67 -32.33
C LEU A 45 10.11 33.37 -31.42
N SER A 46 10.01 33.13 -30.10
CA SER A 46 10.97 33.58 -29.09
C SER A 46 12.08 32.56 -28.81
N LYS A 47 12.24 31.54 -29.66
CA LYS A 47 13.20 30.43 -29.50
C LYS A 47 13.00 29.63 -28.20
N ARG A 48 11.78 29.63 -27.63
CA ARG A 48 11.40 28.79 -26.48
C ARG A 48 10.57 27.61 -26.95
N ILE A 49 11.01 26.41 -26.62
CA ILE A 49 10.25 25.19 -26.87
C ILE A 49 9.37 24.96 -25.64
N GLU A 50 8.06 25.02 -25.84
CA GLU A 50 7.07 24.71 -24.82
C GLU A 50 6.13 23.62 -25.35
N ILE A 51 6.05 22.51 -24.64
CA ILE A 51 5.20 21.37 -25.00
C ILE A 51 3.77 21.68 -24.51
N GLY A 52 2.81 21.67 -25.43
CA GLY A 52 1.39 21.80 -25.11
C GLY A 52 0.83 20.46 -24.64
N SER A 53 0.86 19.45 -25.50
CA SER A 53 0.33 18.12 -25.22
C SER A 53 1.27 17.00 -25.61
N VAL A 54 1.23 15.92 -24.84
CA VAL A 54 1.92 14.66 -25.15
C VAL A 54 0.90 13.54 -25.21
N LYS A 55 0.85 12.85 -26.34
CA LYS A 55 0.02 11.66 -26.52
C LYS A 55 0.91 10.46 -26.79
N LEU A 56 0.72 9.40 -26.01
CA LEU A 56 1.45 8.14 -26.11
C LEU A 56 0.44 7.01 -26.30
N SER A 57 0.68 6.13 -27.27
CA SER A 57 -0.15 4.95 -27.50
C SER A 57 0.69 3.70 -27.69
N GLY A 58 0.26 2.60 -27.07
CA GLY A 58 0.90 1.29 -27.23
C GLY A 58 2.30 1.24 -26.63
N LEU A 59 2.45 1.73 -25.40
CA LEU A 59 3.72 1.69 -24.66
C LEU A 59 3.90 0.30 -24.03
N GLU A 60 5.00 -0.37 -24.30
CA GLU A 60 5.44 -1.54 -23.55
C GLU A 60 6.74 -1.21 -22.84
N LEU A 61 6.77 -1.40 -21.52
CA LEU A 61 7.90 -1.07 -20.68
C LEU A 61 8.30 -2.29 -19.85
N LEU A 62 9.54 -2.75 -20.01
CA LEU A 62 10.11 -3.89 -19.32
C LEU A 62 11.15 -3.40 -18.31
N LEU A 63 10.78 -3.32 -17.04
CA LEU A 63 11.64 -2.91 -15.94
C LEU A 63 12.17 -4.15 -15.22
N GLN A 64 13.49 -4.31 -15.16
CA GLN A 64 14.14 -5.43 -14.51
C GLN A 64 15.24 -4.95 -13.57
N ARG A 65 15.36 -5.60 -12.42
CA ARG A 65 16.52 -5.49 -11.53
C ARG A 65 17.22 -6.84 -11.43
N ASN A 66 18.51 -6.88 -11.73
CA ASN A 66 19.29 -8.11 -11.70
C ASN A 66 19.64 -8.52 -10.25
N SER A 67 20.27 -9.70 -10.09
CA SER A 67 20.68 -10.22 -8.77
C SER A 67 21.71 -9.35 -8.05
N SER A 68 22.45 -8.50 -8.76
CA SER A 68 23.37 -7.52 -8.16
C SER A 68 22.67 -6.21 -7.79
N GLY A 69 21.35 -6.10 -7.96
CA GLY A 69 20.57 -4.89 -7.70
C GLY A 69 20.64 -3.82 -8.79
N LYS A 70 21.34 -4.06 -9.91
CA LYS A 70 21.44 -3.13 -11.05
C LYS A 70 20.12 -3.14 -11.81
N ALA A 71 19.54 -1.96 -12.02
CA ALA A 71 18.31 -1.79 -12.77
C ALA A 71 18.60 -1.56 -14.25
N ASN A 72 17.75 -2.06 -15.15
CA ASN A 72 17.96 -1.85 -16.59
C ASN A 72 17.62 -0.43 -17.06
N TRP A 73 16.86 0.33 -16.26
CA TRP A 73 16.59 1.76 -16.47
C TRP A 73 17.68 2.67 -15.86
N ASP A 74 18.72 2.09 -15.24
CA ASP A 74 19.88 2.85 -14.80
C ASP A 74 20.80 3.10 -16.00
N MET A 75 20.63 4.27 -16.63
CA MET A 75 21.42 4.73 -17.77
C MET A 75 22.63 5.56 -17.33
N SER A 76 23.03 5.50 -16.06
CA SER A 76 24.32 6.06 -15.67
C SER A 76 25.39 5.31 -16.44
N ALA A 77 26.04 6.01 -17.39
CA ALA A 77 27.13 5.42 -18.14
C ALA A 77 28.19 4.96 -17.13
N ASP A 78 28.51 3.67 -17.13
CA ASP A 78 29.78 3.20 -16.59
C ASP A 78 30.84 4.01 -17.35
N ILE A 79 31.41 5.03 -16.70
CA ILE A 79 32.51 5.83 -17.25
C ILE A 79 33.74 4.91 -17.24
N SER A 80 33.72 3.92 -18.12
CA SER A 80 34.87 3.10 -18.41
C SER A 80 35.89 4.04 -19.00
N THR A 81 37.00 4.17 -18.29
CA THR A 81 38.20 4.91 -18.65
C THR A 81 38.72 4.40 -19.99
N ALA A 82 38.14 4.88 -21.08
CA ALA A 82 38.73 4.89 -22.39
C ALA A 82 39.15 6.34 -22.66
N THR A 83 40.46 6.54 -22.71
CA THR A 83 41.15 7.79 -23.00
C THR A 83 40.45 8.54 -24.14
N PRO A 84 40.03 9.81 -23.97
CA PRO A 84 39.33 10.53 -25.02
C PRO A 84 40.32 10.87 -26.14
N ALA A 85 40.12 10.29 -27.32
CA ALA A 85 40.67 10.83 -28.54
C ALA A 85 39.92 12.13 -28.85
N SER A 86 40.68 13.23 -28.89
CA SER A 86 40.20 14.59 -29.14
C SER A 86 39.32 14.67 -30.38
N ILE A 87 38.07 15.08 -30.19
CA ILE A 87 37.25 15.70 -31.24
C ILE A 87 36.80 17.05 -30.69
N SER A 88 37.58 18.07 -31.03
CA SER A 88 37.21 19.46 -30.90
C SER A 88 35.95 19.74 -31.73
N SER A 89 34.81 19.91 -31.05
CA SER A 89 33.68 20.67 -31.59
C SER A 89 33.16 21.61 -30.51
N ASN A 90 33.36 22.91 -30.74
CA ASN A 90 32.73 23.97 -29.96
C ASN A 90 31.22 23.88 -30.16
N GLY A 91 30.50 23.46 -29.13
CA GLY A 91 29.06 23.34 -29.15
C GLY A 91 28.51 23.13 -27.74
N ASN A 92 28.73 24.10 -26.85
CA ASN A 92 28.10 24.13 -25.54
C ASN A 92 26.59 24.29 -25.73
N THR A 93 25.87 23.17 -25.87
CA THR A 93 24.41 23.11 -25.92
C THR A 93 23.90 22.31 -24.72
N ASP A 94 23.64 23.04 -23.63
CA ASP A 94 22.27 23.15 -23.10
C ASP A 94 21.51 21.86 -22.74
N ALA A 95 22.17 20.85 -22.15
CA ALA A 95 21.46 19.76 -21.47
C ALA A 95 20.61 20.25 -20.26
N SER A 96 20.97 21.41 -19.69
CA SER A 96 20.28 22.05 -18.56
C SER A 96 19.02 22.83 -18.95
N THR A 97 18.89 23.32 -20.20
CA THR A 97 17.69 24.07 -20.63
C THR A 97 16.55 23.15 -21.08
N VAL A 98 16.87 21.96 -21.62
CA VAL A 98 15.88 20.91 -21.91
C VAL A 98 15.21 20.42 -20.62
N SER A 99 15.99 20.23 -19.54
CA SER A 99 15.48 19.78 -18.24
C SER A 99 14.54 20.80 -17.57
N ASN A 100 14.77 22.10 -17.76
CA ASN A 100 13.88 23.14 -17.21
C ASN A 100 12.63 23.41 -18.07
N ASN A 101 12.69 23.19 -19.38
CA ASN A 101 11.58 23.46 -20.30
C ASN A 101 10.60 22.30 -20.47
N LEU A 102 11.00 21.06 -20.17
CA LEU A 102 10.11 19.87 -20.16
C LEU A 102 9.04 19.89 -19.04
N ILE A 103 9.09 20.88 -18.14
CA ILE A 103 8.21 20.98 -16.95
C ILE A 103 6.93 21.79 -17.24
N TYR A 104 6.72 22.27 -18.47
CA TYR A 104 5.44 22.87 -18.90
C TYR A 104 4.75 21.93 -19.89
N MET A 105 3.64 21.33 -19.46
CA MET A 105 2.82 20.45 -20.28
C MET A 105 1.36 20.63 -19.88
N ASP A 106 0.54 21.09 -20.81
CA ASP A 106 -0.87 21.38 -20.56
C ASP A 106 -1.68 20.08 -20.48
N SER A 107 -1.32 19.04 -21.25
CA SER A 107 -1.94 17.73 -21.08
C SER A 107 -1.05 16.53 -21.44
N ILE A 108 -1.29 15.42 -20.75
CA ILE A 108 -0.71 14.11 -21.02
C ILE A 108 -1.85 13.14 -21.29
N SER A 109 -1.76 12.39 -22.39
CA SER A 109 -2.62 11.25 -22.64
C SER A 109 -1.78 10.01 -22.91
N ILE A 110 -2.05 8.93 -22.18
CA ILE A 110 -1.47 7.61 -22.43
C ILE A 110 -2.61 6.64 -22.67
N VAL A 111 -2.53 5.86 -23.74
CA VAL A 111 -3.52 4.84 -24.08
C VAL A 111 -2.78 3.52 -24.31
N ASN A 112 -3.32 2.44 -23.75
CA ASN A 112 -2.77 1.08 -23.91
C ASN A 112 -1.27 1.01 -23.56
N ALA A 113 -0.92 1.28 -22.30
CA ALA A 113 0.42 1.04 -21.80
C ALA A 113 0.47 -0.23 -20.95
N GLN A 114 1.54 -1.00 -21.10
CA GLN A 114 1.83 -2.19 -20.31
C GLN A 114 3.22 -2.05 -19.69
N ILE A 115 3.27 -2.17 -18.37
CA ILE A 115 4.50 -2.13 -17.59
C ILE A 115 4.69 -3.50 -16.95
N GLN A 116 5.81 -4.14 -17.23
CA GLN A 116 6.24 -5.37 -16.57
C GLN A 116 7.41 -5.03 -15.66
N TYR A 117 7.29 -5.37 -14.39
CA TYR A 117 8.34 -5.18 -13.39
C TYR A 117 8.81 -6.52 -12.85
N GLN A 118 10.12 -6.75 -12.89
CA GLN A 118 10.76 -7.94 -12.33
C GLN A 118 11.85 -7.51 -11.35
N ASP A 119 11.75 -8.01 -10.12
CA ASP A 119 12.83 -7.91 -9.14
C ASP A 119 13.49 -9.27 -8.97
N ALA A 120 14.77 -9.31 -8.59
CA ALA A 120 15.59 -10.53 -8.57
C ALA A 120 14.99 -11.67 -7.73
N ALA A 121 14.20 -11.33 -6.70
CA ALA A 121 13.58 -12.28 -5.78
C ALA A 121 12.07 -12.49 -6.01
N ASN A 122 11.43 -11.73 -6.91
CA ASN A 122 9.96 -11.68 -7.03
C ASN A 122 9.49 -12.09 -8.43
N PRO A 123 8.29 -12.68 -8.55
CA PRO A 123 7.68 -12.94 -9.86
C PRO A 123 7.40 -11.62 -10.60
N ILE A 124 7.30 -11.72 -11.93
CA ILE A 124 7.00 -10.57 -12.79
C ILE A 124 5.63 -10.00 -12.42
N SER A 125 5.60 -8.73 -12.08
CA SER A 125 4.36 -7.96 -11.85
C SER A 125 3.97 -7.23 -13.12
N THR A 126 2.73 -7.40 -13.57
CA THR A 126 2.19 -6.74 -14.77
C THR A 126 1.18 -5.67 -14.38
N TYR A 127 1.35 -4.48 -14.93
CA TYR A 127 0.45 -3.34 -14.79
C TYR A 127 0.02 -2.88 -16.18
N GLN A 128 -1.29 -2.79 -16.40
CA GLN A 128 -1.85 -2.32 -17.67
C GLN A 128 -2.58 -1.00 -17.44
N ILE A 129 -2.09 0.07 -18.04
CA ILE A 129 -2.77 1.36 -18.06
C ILE A 129 -3.61 1.40 -19.34
N LYS A 130 -4.93 1.24 -19.21
CA LYS A 130 -5.85 1.36 -20.35
C LYS A 130 -5.90 2.81 -20.84
N ARG A 131 -5.95 3.73 -19.88
CA ARG A 131 -5.99 5.17 -20.14
C ARG A 131 -5.37 5.94 -18.97
N LEU A 132 -4.55 6.93 -19.28
CA LEU A 132 -4.20 8.03 -18.40
C LEU A 132 -4.50 9.32 -19.16
N SER A 133 -5.12 10.28 -18.49
CA SER A 133 -5.36 11.63 -18.96
C SER A 133 -5.07 12.59 -17.82
N LEU A 134 -4.12 13.47 -18.03
CA LEU A 134 -3.85 14.63 -17.19
C LEU A 134 -4.13 15.86 -18.04
N ALA A 135 -5.06 16.71 -17.63
CA ALA A 135 -5.39 17.93 -18.34
C ALA A 135 -5.33 19.11 -17.37
N GLU A 136 -4.31 19.94 -17.53
CA GLU A 136 -4.10 21.14 -16.75
C GLU A 136 -4.95 22.28 -17.31
N GLY A 137 -5.64 22.99 -16.43
CA GLY A 137 -6.51 24.11 -16.76
C GLY A 137 -6.47 25.15 -15.65
N GLY A 138 -5.75 26.23 -15.86
CA GLY A 138 -5.54 27.27 -14.85
C GLY A 138 -4.71 26.74 -13.68
N ASP A 139 -5.28 26.77 -12.48
CA ASP A 139 -4.64 26.34 -11.23
C ASP A 139 -4.94 24.87 -10.86
N LYS A 140 -5.61 24.13 -11.76
CA LYS A 140 -6.10 22.77 -11.49
C LYS A 140 -5.67 21.79 -12.58
N THR A 141 -5.56 20.53 -12.19
CA THR A 141 -5.33 19.41 -13.12
C THR A 141 -6.49 18.43 -13.00
N ALA A 142 -7.18 18.15 -14.10
CA ALA A 142 -8.12 17.05 -14.19
C ALA A 142 -7.34 15.74 -14.41
N ILE A 143 -7.62 14.74 -13.59
CA ILE A 143 -6.98 13.43 -13.64
C ILE A 143 -8.03 12.39 -14.01
N SER A 144 -7.69 11.50 -14.93
CA SER A 144 -8.43 10.28 -15.21
C SER A 144 -7.43 9.17 -15.52
N LEU A 145 -7.43 8.11 -14.72
CA LEU A 145 -6.57 6.95 -14.84
C LEU A 145 -7.45 5.70 -14.74
N GLY A 146 -7.42 4.87 -15.77
CA GLY A 146 -7.99 3.53 -15.75
C GLY A 146 -6.86 2.52 -15.94
N MET A 147 -6.64 1.69 -14.93
CA MET A 147 -5.58 0.69 -14.94
C MET A 147 -6.06 -0.67 -14.42
N GLN A 148 -5.32 -1.71 -14.78
CA GLN A 148 -5.44 -3.05 -14.21
C GLN A 148 -4.10 -3.41 -13.57
N ALA A 149 -4.13 -3.70 -12.27
CA ALA A 149 -2.96 -4.17 -11.52
C ALA A 149 -3.30 -5.54 -10.94
N GLN A 150 -2.50 -6.56 -11.24
CA GLN A 150 -2.66 -7.91 -10.68
C GLN A 150 -4.11 -8.46 -10.80
N GLY A 151 -4.79 -8.17 -11.92
CA GLY A 151 -6.16 -8.60 -12.19
C GLY A 151 -7.27 -7.71 -11.60
N GLN A 152 -6.93 -6.69 -10.80
CA GLN A 152 -7.89 -5.75 -10.22
C GLN A 152 -8.00 -4.48 -11.08
N ALA A 153 -9.23 -4.09 -11.40
CA ALA A 153 -9.52 -2.84 -12.10
C ALA A 153 -9.53 -1.67 -11.10
N ILE A 154 -8.70 -0.67 -11.38
CA ILE A 154 -8.53 0.54 -10.57
C ILE A 154 -8.81 1.73 -11.47
N GLU A 155 -9.76 2.56 -11.07
CA GLU A 155 -10.12 3.79 -11.77
C GLU A 155 -9.93 4.97 -10.81
N LEU A 156 -9.02 5.89 -11.12
CA LEU A 156 -8.82 7.13 -10.37
C LEU A 156 -9.28 8.29 -11.23
N SER A 157 -10.15 9.15 -10.69
CA SER A 157 -10.63 10.33 -11.40
C SER A 157 -10.78 11.51 -10.46
N GLY A 158 -10.74 12.73 -10.99
CA GLY A 158 -11.04 13.92 -10.21
C GLY A 158 -10.22 15.13 -10.63
N LYS A 159 -10.06 16.07 -9.69
CA LYS A 159 -9.30 17.30 -9.89
C LYS A 159 -8.31 17.49 -8.75
N THR A 160 -7.12 17.98 -9.08
CA THR A 160 -6.11 18.39 -8.12
C THR A 160 -5.70 19.83 -8.38
N GLY A 161 -4.81 20.37 -7.55
CA GLY A 161 -4.02 21.55 -7.93
C GLY A 161 -3.20 21.32 -9.20
N SER A 162 -2.61 22.40 -9.71
CA SER A 162 -1.69 22.37 -10.85
C SER A 162 -0.51 21.42 -10.56
N LEU A 163 -0.38 20.35 -11.35
CA LEU A 163 0.73 19.41 -11.26
C LEU A 163 2.03 20.09 -11.70
N SER A 164 2.00 20.89 -12.77
CA SER A 164 3.18 21.63 -13.22
C SER A 164 3.65 22.65 -12.17
N GLY A 165 2.71 23.31 -11.47
CA GLY A 165 2.98 24.20 -10.35
C GLY A 165 3.58 23.47 -9.17
N LEU A 166 3.04 22.29 -8.83
CA LEU A 166 3.57 21.42 -7.78
C LEU A 166 5.05 21.10 -8.02
N PHE A 167 5.42 20.60 -9.21
CA PHE A 167 6.81 20.22 -9.50
C PHE A 167 7.77 21.41 -9.51
N LYS A 168 7.33 22.60 -9.94
CA LYS A 168 8.18 23.81 -9.97
C LYS A 168 8.38 24.43 -8.59
N GLN A 169 7.36 24.38 -7.74
CA GLN A 169 7.30 25.18 -6.52
C GLN A 169 7.46 24.37 -5.23
N TRP A 170 7.53 23.02 -5.31
CA TRP A 170 7.55 22.12 -4.14
C TRP A 170 8.52 22.51 -3.02
N ASP A 171 9.64 23.18 -3.33
CA ASP A 171 10.54 23.74 -2.30
C ASP A 171 11.00 25.18 -2.54
N VAL A 172 10.39 25.85 -3.53
CA VAL A 172 10.75 27.22 -3.92
C VAL A 172 9.75 28.24 -3.39
N GLY A 173 8.47 27.89 -3.34
CA GLY A 173 7.39 28.78 -2.92
C GLY A 173 6.33 28.07 -2.10
N LEU A 174 5.44 28.84 -1.46
CA LEU A 174 4.29 28.27 -0.78
C LEU A 174 3.35 27.67 -1.81
N THR A 175 3.26 26.34 -1.81
CA THR A 175 2.42 25.60 -2.73
C THR A 175 1.16 25.13 -2.01
N LYS A 176 -0.01 25.47 -2.55
CA LYS A 176 -1.31 24.91 -2.13
C LYS A 176 -1.78 23.95 -3.21
N PHE A 177 -2.05 22.72 -2.82
CA PHE A 177 -2.41 21.65 -3.73
C PHE A 177 -3.73 21.01 -3.26
N PRO A 178 -4.88 21.55 -3.69
CA PRO A 178 -6.17 20.95 -3.38
C PRO A 178 -6.30 19.57 -4.05
N LEU A 179 -7.06 18.69 -3.42
CA LEU A 179 -7.33 17.33 -3.88
C LEU A 179 -8.83 17.09 -3.81
N ASP A 180 -9.42 16.65 -4.91
CA ASP A 180 -10.79 16.15 -5.01
C ASP A 180 -10.78 14.96 -5.97
N LEU A 181 -10.49 13.78 -5.41
CA LEU A 181 -10.26 12.55 -6.15
C LEU A 181 -11.28 11.49 -5.75
N ALA A 182 -11.63 10.62 -6.69
CA ALA A 182 -12.42 9.43 -6.50
C ALA A 182 -11.63 8.23 -7.02
N LEU A 183 -11.24 7.35 -6.10
CA LEU A 183 -10.65 6.06 -6.39
C LEU A 183 -11.76 5.01 -6.40
N ASN A 184 -12.06 4.45 -7.56
CA ASN A 184 -12.97 3.35 -7.73
C ASN A 184 -12.19 2.04 -7.86
N MET A 185 -12.54 1.07 -7.03
CA MET A 185 -12.05 -0.29 -7.15
C MET A 185 -13.24 -1.25 -7.12
N ASN A 186 -13.35 -2.13 -8.12
CA ASN A 186 -14.49 -3.06 -8.26
C ASN A 186 -15.87 -2.38 -8.19
N GLY A 187 -15.99 -1.15 -8.71
CA GLY A 187 -17.24 -0.36 -8.69
C GLY A 187 -17.57 0.32 -7.35
N LYS A 188 -16.67 0.24 -6.36
CA LYS A 188 -16.81 0.83 -5.03
C LYS A 188 -15.93 2.09 -4.90
N PRO A 189 -16.51 3.31 -4.83
CA PRO A 189 -15.74 4.56 -4.78
C PRO A 189 -15.21 4.87 -3.38
N LEU A 190 -13.98 5.37 -3.31
CA LEU A 190 -13.35 6.03 -2.18
C LEU A 190 -13.07 7.48 -2.55
N LEU A 191 -13.74 8.41 -1.89
CA LEU A 191 -13.58 9.84 -2.12
C LEU A 191 -12.45 10.37 -1.24
N ILE A 192 -11.52 11.11 -1.84
CA ILE A 192 -10.36 11.70 -1.19
C ILE A 192 -10.43 13.20 -1.45
N LYS A 193 -10.74 13.98 -0.42
CA LYS A 193 -10.88 15.44 -0.51
C LYS A 193 -9.95 16.14 0.47
N GLY A 194 -9.46 17.32 0.11
CA GLY A 194 -8.71 18.15 1.04
C GLY A 194 -7.63 18.97 0.35
N GLU A 195 -6.55 19.24 1.07
CA GLU A 195 -5.44 20.04 0.58
C GLU A 195 -4.10 19.62 1.16
N ILE A 196 -3.07 19.74 0.34
CA ILE A 196 -1.67 19.69 0.76
C ILE A 196 -1.12 21.11 0.68
N ILE A 197 -0.53 21.59 1.77
CA ILE A 197 0.15 22.88 1.83
C ILE A 197 1.63 22.61 2.07
N LYS A 198 2.48 23.01 1.13
CA LYS A 198 3.93 22.86 1.24
C LYS A 198 4.60 24.23 1.27
N PRO A 199 5.01 24.73 2.45
CA PRO A 199 5.84 25.92 2.54
C PRO A 199 7.29 25.63 2.09
N PRO A 200 8.04 26.65 1.63
CA PRO A 200 9.42 26.46 1.19
C PRO A 200 10.31 26.04 2.36
N LYS A 201 11.17 25.04 2.14
CA LYS A 201 12.11 24.49 3.13
C LYS A 201 11.49 23.98 4.44
N ALA A 202 10.17 23.77 4.46
CA ALA A 202 9.43 23.28 5.62
C ALA A 202 8.64 22.01 5.26
N MET A 203 8.24 21.28 6.30
CA MET A 203 7.41 20.07 6.14
C MET A 203 6.05 20.40 5.52
N PRO A 204 5.51 19.52 4.66
CA PRO A 204 4.15 19.68 4.16
C PRO A 204 3.12 19.48 5.28
N SER A 205 2.03 20.22 5.17
CA SER A 205 0.79 20.00 5.92
C SER A 205 -0.21 19.27 5.02
N ILE A 206 -0.72 18.14 5.45
CA ILE A 206 -1.64 17.26 4.73
C ILE A 206 -2.96 17.23 5.51
N ASN A 207 -4.01 17.83 4.94
CA ASN A 207 -5.35 17.82 5.51
C ASN A 207 -6.30 17.13 4.55
N LEU A 208 -6.69 15.89 4.86
CA LEU A 208 -7.47 15.03 3.97
C LEU A 208 -8.69 14.44 4.67
N ALA A 209 -9.76 14.25 3.92
CA ALA A 209 -10.92 13.47 4.28
C ALA A 209 -11.07 12.34 3.26
N VAL A 210 -11.07 11.11 3.75
CA VAL A 210 -11.23 9.87 2.99
C VAL A 210 -12.58 9.28 3.37
N SER A 211 -13.49 9.16 2.41
CA SER A 211 -14.86 8.70 2.71
C SER A 211 -15.40 7.72 1.68
N SER A 212 -16.20 6.74 2.14
CA SER A 212 -16.87 5.79 1.27
C SER A 212 -18.11 5.18 1.91
N LYS A 213 -19.13 4.87 1.10
CA LYS A 213 -20.27 4.04 1.51
C LYS A 213 -19.91 2.56 1.58
N SER A 214 -19.06 2.11 0.67
CA SER A 214 -18.52 0.75 0.62
C SER A 214 -17.23 0.81 -0.16
N PHE A 215 -16.15 0.25 0.39
CA PHE A 215 -14.85 0.15 -0.25
C PHE A 215 -14.26 -1.22 0.04
N ASP A 216 -13.69 -1.89 -0.96
CA ASP A 216 -12.95 -3.13 -0.72
C ASP A 216 -11.49 -2.77 -0.49
N TRP A 217 -10.83 -3.37 0.51
CA TRP A 217 -9.40 -3.25 0.66
C TRP A 217 -8.70 -4.13 -0.39
N PRO A 218 -7.65 -3.64 -1.09
CA PRO A 218 -6.96 -4.43 -2.09
C PRO A 218 -6.27 -5.64 -1.43
N THR A 219 -6.21 -6.76 -2.15
CA THR A 219 -5.29 -7.85 -1.80
C THR A 219 -3.88 -7.36 -2.08
N LEU A 220 -3.20 -6.86 -1.06
CA LEU A 220 -1.75 -6.69 -1.11
C LEU A 220 -1.14 -8.08 -0.95
N ASP A 221 -1.23 -8.92 -1.98
CA ASP A 221 -0.50 -10.18 -2.03
C ASP A 221 0.99 -9.81 -2.11
N VAL A 222 1.66 -9.75 -0.95
CA VAL A 222 3.08 -10.08 -0.88
C VAL A 222 3.12 -11.52 -1.35
N ALA A 223 3.58 -11.75 -2.59
CA ALA A 223 3.58 -13.04 -3.28
C ALA A 223 3.91 -14.19 -2.31
N THR A 224 2.87 -14.83 -1.76
CA THR A 224 2.98 -16.08 -1.04
C THR A 224 2.48 -17.10 -2.04
N ASN A 225 3.44 -17.81 -2.64
CA ASN A 225 3.22 -18.80 -3.69
C ASN A 225 1.95 -19.62 -3.42
N PRO A 226 1.05 -19.77 -4.40
CA PRO A 226 0.14 -20.92 -4.41
C PRO A 226 1.01 -22.18 -4.37
N ALA A 227 0.70 -23.11 -3.46
CA ALA A 227 1.34 -24.42 -3.45
C ALA A 227 1.31 -25.02 -4.87
N PRO A 228 2.42 -25.55 -5.39
CA PRO A 228 2.44 -26.10 -6.74
C PRO A 228 1.46 -27.27 -6.82
N GLN A 229 0.42 -27.07 -7.64
CA GLN A 229 -0.42 -28.17 -8.09
C GLN A 229 0.46 -29.10 -8.92
N THR A 230 0.59 -30.33 -8.44
CA THR A 230 1.23 -31.43 -9.16
C THR A 230 0.45 -31.73 -10.43
N VAL A 231 0.88 -31.17 -11.56
CA VAL A 231 0.51 -31.66 -12.89
C VAL A 231 1.52 -32.74 -13.25
N GLY A 232 1.02 -33.97 -13.44
CA GLY A 232 1.86 -35.13 -13.72
C GLY A 232 2.54 -35.06 -15.08
N GLY A 233 3.78 -35.55 -15.12
CA GLY A 233 4.38 -36.23 -16.26
C GLY A 233 5.04 -35.38 -17.34
N THR A 234 6.24 -34.85 -17.08
CA THR A 234 7.38 -34.86 -18.03
C THR A 234 8.69 -34.44 -17.35
N GLN A 235 9.80 -34.95 -17.88
CA GLN A 235 11.15 -35.05 -17.31
C GLN A 235 11.80 -33.70 -16.88
N PRO A 236 12.53 -33.61 -15.74
CA PRO A 236 13.08 -32.34 -15.25
C PRO A 236 14.37 -31.93 -15.97
N ALA A 237 14.39 -30.71 -16.50
CA ALA A 237 15.62 -29.96 -16.75
C ALA A 237 16.27 -29.54 -15.39
N PRO A 238 17.59 -29.25 -15.33
CA PRO A 238 18.24 -28.89 -14.07
C PRO A 238 17.67 -27.57 -13.54
N ALA A 239 16.85 -27.65 -12.50
CA ALA A 239 16.32 -26.50 -11.79
C ALA A 239 17.46 -25.76 -11.10
N THR A 240 17.69 -24.50 -11.48
CA THR A 240 18.35 -23.52 -10.62
C THR A 240 17.61 -23.53 -9.29
N ARG A 241 18.33 -23.85 -8.21
CA ARG A 241 17.80 -23.86 -6.84
C ARG A 241 17.14 -22.51 -6.56
N GLN A 242 15.81 -22.47 -6.58
CA GLN A 242 15.06 -21.42 -5.91
C GLN A 242 15.48 -21.47 -4.44
N ALA A 243 16.01 -20.36 -3.93
CA ALA A 243 16.25 -20.21 -2.50
C ALA A 243 14.88 -20.31 -1.80
N GLN A 244 14.60 -21.47 -1.20
CA GLN A 244 13.47 -21.61 -0.30
C GLN A 244 13.60 -20.53 0.77
N LYS A 245 12.60 -19.65 0.88
CA LYS A 245 12.50 -18.70 1.99
C LYS A 245 12.63 -19.52 3.28
N PRO A 246 13.60 -19.23 4.17
CA PRO A 246 13.79 -20.00 5.39
C PRO A 246 12.47 -20.02 6.17
N GLN A 247 12.05 -21.20 6.65
CA GLN A 247 10.90 -21.30 7.55
C GLN A 247 11.15 -20.37 8.74
N SER A 248 10.18 -19.50 9.03
CA SER A 248 10.34 -18.51 10.10
C SER A 248 10.55 -19.21 11.44
N ARG A 249 11.63 -18.84 12.14
CA ARG A 249 11.98 -19.37 13.47
C ARG A 249 10.97 -18.94 14.55
N TYR A 250 10.18 -17.91 14.28
CA TYR A 250 9.32 -17.25 15.25
C TYR A 250 7.86 -17.29 14.79
N VAL A 251 6.93 -17.22 15.75
CA VAL A 251 5.48 -17.12 15.47
C VAL A 251 5.14 -15.81 14.76
N PHE A 252 5.83 -14.71 15.13
CA PHE A 252 5.71 -13.41 14.50
C PHE A 252 6.86 -13.20 13.51
N SER A 253 6.56 -12.65 12.33
CA SER A 253 7.56 -12.41 11.28
C SER A 253 8.67 -11.46 11.75
N ASP A 254 9.90 -11.79 11.42
CA ASP A 254 11.09 -10.95 11.57
C ASP A 254 11.32 -10.01 10.38
N GLU A 255 10.43 -10.04 9.38
CA GLU A 255 10.44 -9.11 8.25
C GLU A 255 10.31 -7.65 8.71
N THR A 256 11.24 -6.82 8.26
CA THR A 256 11.27 -5.39 8.59
C THR A 256 10.07 -4.69 7.98
N ILE A 257 9.31 -4.00 8.82
CA ILE A 257 8.22 -3.10 8.43
C ILE A 257 8.85 -1.77 7.98
N PRO A 258 8.54 -1.27 6.77
CA PRO A 258 9.16 -0.07 6.21
C PRO A 258 8.56 1.22 6.78
N PHE A 259 8.74 1.47 8.07
CA PHE A 259 8.22 2.67 8.76
C PHE A 259 8.83 3.98 8.22
N ASP A 260 10.02 3.90 7.62
CA ASP A 260 10.72 5.00 6.96
C ASP A 260 10.06 5.46 5.65
N SER A 261 9.26 4.58 5.02
CA SER A 261 8.48 4.89 3.83
C SER A 261 7.25 5.76 4.12
N ILE A 262 6.91 5.96 5.40
CA ILE A 262 5.82 6.84 5.82
C ILE A 262 6.25 8.31 5.60
N PRO A 263 5.55 9.08 4.75
CA PRO A 263 5.93 10.46 4.49
C PRO A 263 5.89 11.32 5.76
N ARG A 264 6.94 12.12 5.97
CA ARG A 264 6.98 13.08 7.08
C ARG A 264 6.13 14.30 6.74
N ALA A 265 5.05 14.47 7.48
CA ALA A 265 4.11 15.56 7.28
C ALA A 265 3.47 15.98 8.61
N LYS A 266 2.86 17.16 8.61
CA LYS A 266 1.94 17.60 9.65
C LYS A 266 0.51 17.54 9.13
N GLY A 267 -0.49 17.56 10.01
CA GLY A 267 -1.88 17.76 9.61
C GLY A 267 -2.82 16.65 10.06
N LYS A 268 -3.98 16.54 9.41
CA LYS A 268 -5.08 15.70 9.84
C LYS A 268 -5.67 14.89 8.67
N ILE A 269 -5.78 13.59 8.85
CA ILE A 269 -6.49 12.70 7.92
C ILE A 269 -7.72 12.14 8.63
N VAL A 270 -8.91 12.42 8.10
CA VAL A 270 -10.17 11.85 8.57
C VAL A 270 -10.57 10.70 7.67
N VAL A 271 -10.94 9.56 8.24
CA VAL A 271 -11.41 8.37 7.54
C VAL A 271 -12.85 8.08 7.98
N ASP A 272 -13.75 7.90 7.03
CA ASP A 272 -15.16 7.55 7.25
C ASP A 272 -15.64 6.56 6.19
N ILE A 273 -15.61 5.27 6.51
CA ILE A 273 -15.97 4.18 5.60
C ILE A 273 -17.11 3.37 6.24
N ALA A 274 -18.31 3.46 5.65
CA ALA A 274 -19.48 2.77 6.20
C ALA A 274 -19.38 1.24 6.09
N GLU A 275 -18.74 0.72 5.04
CA GLU A 275 -18.46 -0.71 4.89
C GLU A 275 -17.10 -0.93 4.23
N LEU A 276 -16.13 -1.47 4.96
CA LEU A 276 -14.80 -1.83 4.46
C LEU A 276 -14.74 -3.34 4.23
N GLY A 277 -14.82 -3.75 2.97
CA GLY A 277 -14.62 -5.13 2.55
C GLY A 277 -13.17 -5.56 2.73
N LEU A 278 -12.97 -6.80 3.20
CA LEU A 278 -11.65 -7.41 3.34
C LEU A 278 -11.59 -8.70 2.52
N PRO A 279 -10.45 -9.02 1.87
CA PRO A 279 -10.34 -10.26 1.11
C PRO A 279 -10.60 -11.50 1.98
N LYS A 280 -11.48 -12.39 1.52
CA LYS A 280 -11.83 -13.66 2.18
C LYS A 280 -12.38 -13.51 3.62
N ARG A 281 -12.81 -12.32 4.02
CA ARG A 281 -13.31 -12.03 5.38
C ARG A 281 -14.58 -11.17 5.31
N LYS A 282 -15.42 -11.21 6.35
CA LYS A 282 -16.60 -10.32 6.41
C LYS A 282 -16.16 -8.85 6.54
N PRO A 283 -16.94 -7.89 6.01
CA PRO A 283 -16.58 -6.47 6.01
C PRO A 283 -16.59 -5.85 7.43
N ILE A 284 -15.73 -4.87 7.65
CA ILE A 284 -15.77 -4.00 8.85
C ILE A 284 -16.81 -2.92 8.59
N GLU A 285 -17.71 -2.69 9.53
CA GLU A 285 -18.80 -1.72 9.38
C GLU A 285 -18.46 -0.42 10.13
N ASN A 286 -18.93 0.72 9.62
CA ASN A 286 -18.84 2.03 10.27
C ASN A 286 -17.43 2.36 10.79
N LEU A 287 -16.41 2.17 9.96
CA LEU A 287 -15.02 2.50 10.27
C LEU A 287 -14.83 4.02 10.24
N GLN A 288 -14.54 4.60 11.40
CA GLN A 288 -14.22 6.01 11.55
C GLN A 288 -12.89 6.15 12.27
N ALA A 289 -12.00 6.98 11.72
CA ALA A 289 -10.72 7.29 12.36
C ALA A 289 -10.31 8.73 12.07
N THR A 290 -9.59 9.33 13.00
CA THR A 290 -8.91 10.61 12.77
C THR A 290 -7.44 10.44 13.09
N LEU A 291 -6.58 10.60 12.08
CA LEU A 291 -5.14 10.53 12.21
C LEU A 291 -4.60 11.96 12.27
N HIS A 292 -3.78 12.24 13.27
CA HIS A 292 -3.00 13.46 13.41
C HIS A 292 -1.54 13.16 13.10
N LEU A 293 -1.01 13.82 12.07
CA LEU A 293 0.37 13.70 11.65
C LEU A 293 1.18 14.83 12.31
N ASP A 294 2.30 14.47 12.94
CA ASP A 294 3.28 15.44 13.44
C ASP A 294 4.71 14.94 13.18
N GLY A 295 5.19 15.14 11.95
CA GLY A 295 6.54 14.80 11.55
C GLY A 295 6.77 13.29 11.48
N SER A 296 7.36 12.70 12.53
CA SER A 296 7.61 11.26 12.65
C SER A 296 6.70 10.56 13.68
N SER A 297 5.62 11.24 14.08
CA SER A 297 4.58 10.70 14.94
C SER A 297 3.22 10.75 14.25
N ILE A 298 2.43 9.71 14.44
CA ILE A 298 1.05 9.57 14.00
C ILE A 298 0.22 9.23 15.23
N ASP A 299 -0.63 10.16 15.62
CA ASP A 299 -1.58 9.97 16.72
C ASP A 299 -2.97 9.69 16.16
N ILE A 300 -3.64 8.68 16.68
CA ILE A 300 -4.98 8.27 16.28
C ILE A 300 -5.82 8.16 17.55
N PRO A 301 -6.34 9.30 18.07
CA PRO A 301 -6.97 9.36 19.38
C PRO A 301 -8.31 8.63 19.43
N ASN A 302 -8.93 8.36 18.27
CA ASN A 302 -10.12 7.54 18.17
C ASN A 302 -10.16 6.81 16.83
N ILE A 303 -10.26 5.49 16.91
CA ILE A 303 -10.65 4.58 15.84
C ILE A 303 -11.88 3.84 16.34
N SER A 304 -13.02 4.02 15.68
CA SER A 304 -14.23 3.28 16.00
C SER A 304 -14.66 2.44 14.80
N PHE A 305 -15.09 1.22 15.06
CA PHE A 305 -15.69 0.36 14.04
C PHE A 305 -16.69 -0.59 14.65
N GLN A 306 -17.52 -1.17 13.80
CA GLN A 306 -18.56 -2.12 14.16
C GLN A 306 -18.30 -3.49 13.55
N MET A 307 -18.75 -4.50 14.29
CA MET A 307 -18.66 -5.89 13.91
C MET A 307 -19.95 -6.61 14.31
N GLY A 308 -20.88 -6.77 13.35
CA GLY A 308 -22.21 -7.25 13.69
C GLY A 308 -22.89 -6.26 14.64
N LYS A 309 -23.32 -6.71 15.83
CA LYS A 309 -23.94 -5.82 16.84
C LYS A 309 -22.94 -5.10 17.74
N GLY A 310 -21.66 -5.47 17.67
CA GLY A 310 -20.63 -4.98 18.56
C GLY A 310 -19.94 -3.71 18.06
N THR A 311 -19.45 -2.89 18.98
CA THR A 311 -18.60 -1.71 18.71
C THR A 311 -17.22 -1.83 19.34
N ALA A 312 -16.16 -1.47 18.62
CA ALA A 312 -14.81 -1.33 19.15
C ALA A 312 -14.39 0.14 19.11
N ASN A 313 -13.75 0.60 20.18
CA ASN A 313 -13.13 1.92 20.25
C ASN A 313 -11.65 1.74 20.63
N LEU A 314 -10.77 2.20 19.75
CA LEU A 314 -9.32 2.06 19.88
C LEU A 314 -8.64 3.44 19.83
N GLN A 315 -7.49 3.53 20.46
CA GLN A 315 -6.56 4.64 20.35
C GLN A 315 -5.22 4.05 19.95
N MET A 316 -4.53 4.68 19.01
CA MET A 316 -3.20 4.27 18.58
C MET A 316 -2.27 5.46 18.49
N ASN A 317 -1.02 5.26 18.87
CA ASN A 317 0.04 6.24 18.66
C ASN A 317 1.25 5.51 18.09
N LEU A 318 1.74 5.94 16.95
CA LEU A 318 2.97 5.46 16.35
C LEU A 318 3.97 6.61 16.34
N SER A 319 5.10 6.45 17.01
CA SER A 319 6.12 7.51 17.13
C SER A 319 7.50 6.98 16.81
N LYS A 320 8.44 7.90 16.58
CA LYS A 320 9.85 7.57 16.24
C LYS A 320 9.98 6.71 14.98
N THR A 321 9.09 6.89 14.00
CA THR A 321 9.08 6.14 12.73
C THR A 321 10.37 6.30 11.91
N ASN A 322 11.14 7.35 12.21
CA ASN A 322 12.43 7.65 11.59
C ASN A 322 13.64 7.01 12.29
N THR A 323 13.42 6.11 13.24
CA THR A 323 14.48 5.46 14.02
C THR A 323 14.45 3.95 13.81
N THR A 324 15.51 3.27 14.23
CA THR A 324 15.58 1.80 14.19
C THR A 324 14.62 1.11 15.17
N ASN A 325 14.07 1.86 16.13
CA ASN A 325 13.16 1.37 17.16
C ASN A 325 11.90 2.25 17.23
N PRO A 326 11.00 2.15 16.24
CA PRO A 326 9.73 2.84 16.29
C PRO A 326 8.90 2.32 17.46
N MET A 327 8.07 3.19 18.02
CA MET A 327 7.29 2.89 19.22
C MET A 327 5.80 2.95 18.88
N LEU A 328 5.09 1.88 19.21
CA LEU A 328 3.65 1.75 19.06
C LEU A 328 3.00 1.73 20.44
N MET A 329 1.97 2.54 20.63
CA MET A 329 1.04 2.44 21.74
C MET A 329 -0.34 2.15 21.18
N ALA A 330 -1.05 1.19 21.77
CA ALA A 330 -2.39 0.83 21.36
C ALA A 330 -3.24 0.56 22.60
N LYS A 331 -4.38 1.24 22.70
CA LYS A 331 -5.38 1.04 23.75
C LYS A 331 -6.72 0.77 23.11
N GLY A 332 -7.54 -0.05 23.74
CA GLY A 332 -8.82 -0.35 23.16
C GLY A 332 -9.77 -1.03 24.10
N VAL A 333 -11.06 -0.87 23.81
CA VAL A 333 -12.14 -1.61 24.45
C VAL A 333 -13.19 -1.96 23.41
N THR A 334 -13.83 -3.10 23.63
CA THR A 334 -14.96 -3.58 22.84
C THR A 334 -16.22 -3.63 23.70
N LYS A 335 -17.37 -3.45 23.06
CA LYS A 335 -18.69 -3.52 23.69
C LYS A 335 -19.61 -4.33 22.77
N ASP A 336 -20.39 -5.23 23.37
CA ASP A 336 -21.41 -6.04 22.67
C ASP A 336 -20.82 -6.89 21.52
N PHE A 337 -19.54 -7.24 21.61
CA PHE A 337 -18.89 -8.19 20.71
C PHE A 337 -19.31 -9.62 21.08
N THR A 338 -19.31 -10.53 20.11
CA THR A 338 -19.52 -11.95 20.37
C THR A 338 -18.38 -12.78 19.78
N LEU A 339 -18.02 -13.87 20.47
CA LEU A 339 -17.02 -14.83 20.02
C LEU A 339 -17.42 -15.44 18.67
N GLU A 340 -18.70 -15.76 18.50
CA GLU A 340 -19.28 -16.20 17.22
C GLU A 340 -18.95 -15.25 16.06
N ASN A 341 -19.20 -13.94 16.21
CA ASN A 341 -18.97 -12.97 15.15
C ASN A 341 -17.47 -12.78 14.85
N LEU A 342 -16.62 -12.86 15.87
CA LEU A 342 -15.17 -12.78 15.71
C LEU A 342 -14.63 -14.01 14.95
N LEU A 343 -15.03 -15.21 15.38
CA LEU A 343 -14.54 -16.46 14.78
C LEU A 343 -15.06 -16.67 13.36
N ALA A 344 -16.33 -16.36 13.10
CA ALA A 344 -16.90 -16.44 11.75
C ALA A 344 -16.21 -15.51 10.73
N ARG A 345 -15.37 -14.56 11.18
CA ARG A 345 -14.54 -13.69 10.34
C ARG A 345 -13.15 -14.24 10.08
N LEU A 346 -12.59 -14.97 11.05
CA LEU A 346 -11.28 -15.61 10.92
C LEU A 346 -11.40 -16.90 10.12
N ASP A 347 -12.44 -17.68 10.42
CA ASP A 347 -12.79 -18.91 9.75
C ASP A 347 -14.33 -19.02 9.61
N PRO A 348 -14.87 -18.87 8.38
CA PRO A 348 -16.29 -19.02 8.13
C PRO A 348 -16.86 -20.42 8.44
N SER A 349 -16.00 -21.44 8.57
CA SER A 349 -16.41 -22.81 8.89
C SER A 349 -16.48 -23.09 10.40
N SER A 350 -16.09 -22.11 11.22
CA SER A 350 -16.12 -22.19 12.68
C SER A 350 -17.54 -22.45 13.20
N LYS A 351 -17.69 -23.53 13.98
CA LYS A 351 -18.96 -23.91 14.61
C LYS A 351 -19.03 -23.38 16.05
N VAL A 352 -18.96 -22.07 16.20
CA VAL A 352 -19.13 -21.40 17.50
C VAL A 352 -20.38 -20.54 17.47
N SER A 353 -21.19 -20.63 18.53
CA SER A 353 -22.40 -19.81 18.71
C SER A 353 -22.40 -19.13 20.07
N GLY A 354 -22.90 -17.89 20.11
CA GLY A 354 -22.93 -17.06 21.32
C GLY A 354 -21.54 -16.56 21.75
N GLY A 355 -21.35 -16.47 23.08
CA GLY A 355 -20.12 -15.99 23.70
C GLY A 355 -19.99 -14.48 23.69
N ASP A 356 -20.89 -13.77 24.38
CA ASP A 356 -20.72 -12.33 24.61
C ASP A 356 -19.34 -12.07 25.19
N MET A 357 -18.57 -11.22 24.51
CA MET A 357 -17.18 -10.98 24.86
C MET A 357 -16.91 -9.51 25.14
N LYS A 358 -16.04 -9.28 26.12
CA LYS A 358 -15.42 -7.98 26.39
C LYS A 358 -13.91 -8.17 26.28
N LEU A 359 -13.31 -7.40 25.39
CA LEU A 359 -11.88 -7.28 25.23
C LEU A 359 -11.48 -5.84 25.58
N ALA A 360 -10.49 -5.69 26.44
CA ALA A 360 -9.80 -4.45 26.72
C ALA A 360 -8.29 -4.67 26.63
N PHE A 361 -7.55 -3.71 26.11
CA PHE A 361 -6.10 -3.79 26.06
C PHE A 361 -5.45 -2.41 26.20
N ASP A 362 -4.25 -2.39 26.74
CA ASP A 362 -3.36 -1.23 26.82
C ASP A 362 -1.94 -1.77 26.66
N ILE A 363 -1.37 -1.60 25.47
CA ILE A 363 -0.11 -2.20 25.04
C ILE A 363 0.80 -1.12 24.51
N THR A 364 2.06 -1.16 24.95
CA THR A 364 3.17 -0.46 24.32
C THR A 364 4.11 -1.48 23.71
N ALA A 365 4.72 -1.15 22.58
CA ALA A 365 5.64 -2.02 21.86
C ALA A 365 6.71 -1.19 21.16
N SER A 366 7.89 -1.77 20.95
CA SER A 366 8.96 -1.12 20.18
C SER A 366 9.73 -2.09 19.29
N GLY A 367 10.12 -1.64 18.10
CA GLY A 367 10.87 -2.45 17.15
C GLY A 367 10.38 -2.31 15.72
N ASN A 368 11.21 -2.73 14.77
CA ASN A 368 10.99 -2.54 13.35
C ASN A 368 10.40 -3.77 12.63
N SER A 369 10.05 -4.84 13.36
CA SER A 369 9.38 -6.04 12.83
C SER A 369 8.28 -6.51 13.78
N LEU A 370 7.36 -7.36 13.30
CA LEU A 370 6.30 -7.93 14.14
C LEU A 370 6.87 -8.72 15.31
N HIS A 371 7.96 -9.46 15.07
CA HIS A 371 8.69 -10.18 16.11
C HIS A 371 9.21 -9.25 17.21
N GLN A 372 9.90 -8.16 16.84
CA GLN A 372 10.45 -7.23 17.83
C GLN A 372 9.35 -6.47 18.58
N LEU A 373 8.29 -6.05 17.88
CA LEU A 373 7.14 -5.41 18.52
C LEU A 373 6.52 -6.33 19.57
N ALA A 374 6.36 -7.62 19.26
CA ALA A 374 5.88 -8.60 20.22
C ALA A 374 6.88 -8.82 21.37
N ALA A 375 8.16 -9.04 21.06
CA ALA A 375 9.21 -9.33 22.05
C ALA A 375 9.50 -8.16 23.01
N ASN A 376 9.31 -6.92 22.56
CA ASN A 376 9.53 -5.72 23.35
C ASN A 376 8.22 -5.06 23.79
N SER A 377 7.11 -5.82 23.81
CA SER A 377 5.83 -5.30 24.25
C SER A 377 5.70 -5.30 25.76
N SER A 378 4.92 -4.37 26.30
CA SER A 378 4.55 -4.31 27.71
C SER A 378 3.13 -3.78 27.84
N GLY A 379 2.43 -4.15 28.92
CA GLY A 379 1.06 -3.68 29.15
C GLY A 379 0.16 -4.79 29.66
N LYS A 380 -1.10 -4.76 29.23
CA LYS A 380 -2.12 -5.71 29.69
C LYS A 380 -3.21 -5.92 28.66
N ILE A 381 -3.69 -7.14 28.59
CA ILE A 381 -4.89 -7.52 27.85
C ILE A 381 -5.86 -8.15 28.85
N GLN A 382 -7.14 -7.78 28.77
CA GLN A 382 -8.21 -8.37 29.56
C GLN A 382 -9.30 -8.85 28.63
N LEU A 383 -9.73 -10.10 28.82
CA LEU A 383 -10.75 -10.76 28.04
C LEU A 383 -11.74 -11.42 29.00
N SER A 384 -13.03 -11.26 28.75
CA SER A 384 -14.08 -12.08 29.36
C SER A 384 -15.03 -12.55 28.27
N ILE A 385 -15.39 -13.83 28.29
CA ILE A 385 -16.34 -14.46 27.39
C ILE A 385 -17.38 -15.15 28.26
N ASN A 386 -18.65 -14.82 28.06
CA ASN A 386 -19.78 -15.49 28.71
C ASN A 386 -20.11 -16.80 27.99
N GLN A 387 -21.30 -17.34 28.26
CA GLN A 387 -21.70 -18.63 27.73
C GLN A 387 -21.59 -18.71 26.19
N ALA A 388 -20.85 -19.71 25.71
CA ALA A 388 -20.66 -20.00 24.29
C ALA A 388 -20.79 -21.50 24.03
N ARG A 389 -21.26 -21.90 22.85
CA ARG A 389 -21.27 -23.31 22.44
C ARG A 389 -20.26 -23.51 21.32
N MET A 390 -19.38 -24.49 21.47
CA MET A 390 -18.32 -24.82 20.54
C MET A 390 -18.50 -26.24 20.03
N GLY A 391 -18.66 -26.41 18.71
CA GLY A 391 -18.70 -27.71 18.07
C GLY A 391 -17.31 -28.35 17.91
N THR A 392 -17.27 -29.65 17.65
CA THR A 392 -16.04 -30.47 17.51
C THR A 392 -14.91 -29.88 16.67
N ASN A 393 -15.23 -29.11 15.63
CA ASN A 393 -14.23 -28.63 14.67
C ASN A 393 -13.43 -27.43 15.20
N PHE A 394 -14.00 -26.64 16.11
CA PHE A 394 -13.33 -25.46 16.66
C PHE A 394 -11.95 -25.79 17.24
N LEU A 395 -11.81 -26.95 17.90
CA LEU A 395 -10.58 -27.37 18.56
C LEU A 395 -9.53 -27.94 17.58
N ASN A 396 -9.94 -28.46 16.43
CA ASN A 396 -9.00 -28.91 15.39
C ASN A 396 -8.43 -27.73 14.60
N ASP A 397 -9.18 -26.64 14.48
CA ASP A 397 -8.82 -25.47 13.67
C ASP A 397 -8.09 -24.37 14.48
N ALA A 398 -8.15 -24.41 15.81
CA ALA A 398 -7.51 -23.42 16.69
C ALA A 398 -5.97 -23.48 16.71
N GLY A 399 -5.38 -24.49 16.07
CA GLY A 399 -3.93 -24.67 15.95
C GLY A 399 -3.26 -25.20 17.23
N ASP A 400 -2.02 -25.68 17.07
CA ASP A 400 -1.25 -26.36 18.12
C ASP A 400 -1.07 -25.51 19.39
N PHE A 401 -0.94 -24.19 19.24
CA PHE A 401 -0.79 -23.27 20.37
C PHE A 401 -2.04 -23.21 21.27
N VAL A 402 -3.23 -23.06 20.68
CA VAL A 402 -4.47 -22.96 21.45
C VAL A 402 -4.80 -24.29 22.10
N VAL A 403 -4.57 -25.40 21.38
CA VAL A 403 -4.73 -26.75 21.92
C VAL A 403 -3.79 -26.99 23.10
N THR A 404 -2.48 -26.69 22.95
CA THR A 404 -1.49 -26.82 24.03
C THR A 404 -1.87 -25.98 25.25
N LEU A 405 -2.35 -24.75 25.04
CA LEU A 405 -2.82 -23.89 26.12
C LEU A 405 -4.04 -24.48 26.82
N LEU A 406 -5.04 -24.97 26.07
CA LEU A 406 -6.26 -25.56 26.61
C LEU A 406 -6.02 -26.89 27.34
N ASP A 407 -5.06 -27.70 26.88
CA ASP A 407 -4.65 -28.96 27.49
C ASP A 407 -3.87 -28.73 28.78
N SER A 408 -3.03 -27.67 28.81
CA SER A 408 -2.30 -27.28 30.03
C SER A 408 -3.22 -26.82 31.17
N MET A 409 -4.45 -26.38 30.86
CA MET A 409 -5.41 -25.86 31.83
C MET A 409 -6.41 -26.91 32.34
N ASN A 410 -6.71 -27.97 31.58
CA ASN A 410 -7.63 -29.02 32.02
C ASN A 410 -7.34 -30.38 31.33
N PRO A 411 -6.53 -31.26 31.95
CA PRO A 411 -6.11 -32.52 31.35
C PRO A 411 -7.17 -33.65 31.33
N ILE A 412 -8.40 -33.44 31.83
CA ILE A 412 -9.42 -34.49 32.03
C ILE A 412 -10.62 -34.36 31.06
N ARG A 413 -10.50 -33.64 29.94
CA ARG A 413 -11.66 -33.40 29.05
C ARG A 413 -12.09 -34.65 28.28
N LYS A 414 -13.39 -34.99 28.39
CA LYS A 414 -14.06 -36.00 27.57
C LYS A 414 -14.43 -35.39 26.20
N LYS A 415 -14.07 -36.08 25.12
CA LYS A 415 -14.45 -35.77 23.73
C LYS A 415 -15.97 -35.88 23.54
N THR A 416 -16.70 -34.80 23.82
CA THR A 416 -18.12 -34.67 23.51
C THR A 416 -18.29 -33.87 22.22
N SER A 417 -19.40 -34.06 21.50
CA SER A 417 -19.62 -33.44 20.18
C SER A 417 -19.82 -31.92 20.24
N ASP A 418 -20.31 -31.42 21.38
CA ASP A 418 -20.48 -30.00 21.69
C ASP A 418 -19.86 -29.74 23.07
N THR A 419 -18.97 -28.76 23.16
CA THR A 419 -18.47 -28.23 24.44
C THR A 419 -19.20 -26.93 24.73
N VAL A 420 -19.82 -26.82 25.90
CA VAL A 420 -20.34 -25.54 26.40
C VAL A 420 -19.21 -24.87 27.16
N LEU A 421 -18.96 -23.60 26.86
CA LEU A 421 -18.16 -22.73 27.71
C LEU A 421 -19.18 -21.95 28.54
N GLU A 422 -19.15 -22.06 29.87
CA GLU A 422 -19.99 -21.23 30.74
C GLU A 422 -19.37 -19.84 30.91
N CYS A 423 -18.06 -19.80 31.15
CA CYS A 423 -17.32 -18.56 31.32
C CYS A 423 -15.83 -18.75 31.02
N ALA A 424 -15.22 -17.77 30.36
CA ALA A 424 -13.77 -17.65 30.27
C ALA A 424 -13.35 -16.24 30.67
N VAL A 425 -12.34 -16.11 31.53
CA VAL A 425 -11.75 -14.83 31.88
C VAL A 425 -10.24 -14.95 31.78
N ALA A 426 -9.60 -13.98 31.13
CA ALA A 426 -8.15 -13.89 31.06
C ALA A 426 -7.71 -12.46 31.37
N TYR A 427 -6.73 -12.33 32.26
CA TYR A 427 -5.94 -11.13 32.46
C TYR A 427 -4.50 -11.46 32.07
N LEU A 428 -3.98 -10.81 31.05
CA LEU A 428 -2.69 -11.16 30.44
C LEU A 428 -1.76 -9.96 30.60
N PRO A 429 -1.03 -9.85 31.72
CA PRO A 429 0.00 -8.84 31.87
C PRO A 429 1.17 -9.20 30.96
N ILE A 430 1.64 -8.21 30.21
CA ILE A 430 2.77 -8.33 29.30
C ILE A 430 3.94 -7.55 29.91
N ASN A 431 5.08 -8.22 30.08
CA ASN A 431 6.32 -7.61 30.54
C ASN A 431 7.46 -8.02 29.61
N ASN A 432 7.97 -7.07 28.82
CA ASN A 432 9.03 -7.30 27.83
C ASN A 432 8.76 -8.55 26.97
N GLY A 433 7.58 -8.59 26.36
CA GLY A 433 7.12 -9.66 25.48
C GLY A 433 6.75 -10.97 26.17
N GLN A 434 6.88 -11.06 27.49
CA GLN A 434 6.51 -12.25 28.26
C GLN A 434 5.14 -12.06 28.90
N ILE A 435 4.30 -13.10 28.82
CA ILE A 435 3.01 -13.17 29.48
C ILE A 435 3.07 -14.27 30.54
N ASN A 436 2.88 -13.90 31.80
CA ASN A 436 2.70 -14.87 32.87
C ASN A 436 1.20 -15.19 33.04
N ILE A 437 0.83 -16.43 32.73
CA ILE A 437 -0.57 -16.90 32.79
C ILE A 437 -0.95 -17.52 34.14
N ALA A 438 0.00 -17.65 35.07
CA ALA A 438 -0.24 -18.28 36.36
C ALA A 438 -1.29 -17.48 37.16
N ASN A 439 -2.41 -18.13 37.51
CA ASN A 439 -3.53 -17.54 38.23
C ASN A 439 -4.19 -16.34 37.52
N THR A 440 -4.00 -16.19 36.20
CA THR A 440 -4.58 -15.07 35.46
C THR A 440 -5.59 -15.48 34.39
N VAL A 441 -5.76 -16.79 34.17
CA VAL A 441 -6.74 -17.36 33.23
C VAL A 441 -7.63 -18.34 33.98
N GLY A 442 -8.95 -18.17 33.85
CA GLY A 442 -9.98 -19.06 34.38
C GLY A 442 -10.96 -19.47 33.29
N LEU A 443 -11.39 -20.73 33.32
CA LEU A 443 -12.28 -21.31 32.33
C LEU A 443 -13.25 -22.29 33.02
N GLU A 444 -14.53 -22.16 32.74
CA GLU A 444 -15.60 -23.06 33.18
C GLU A 444 -16.32 -23.61 31.95
N THR A 445 -16.41 -24.94 31.85
CA THR A 445 -16.98 -25.67 30.70
C THR A 445 -17.88 -26.80 31.13
#